data_AF-A0A0L0F1L7-F1
#
_entry.id   AF-A0A0L0F1L7-F1
#
_cell.length_a   1.000
_cell.length_b   1.000
_cell.length_c   1.000
_cell.angle_alpha   90.00
_cell.angle_beta   90.00
_cell.angle_gamma   90.00
#
_symmetry.space_group_name_H-M   'P 1'
#
loop_
_entity.id
_entity.type
_entity.pdbx_description
1 polymer ?
#
loop_
_entity_poly.entity_id
_entity_poly.type
_entity_poly.pdbx_seq_one_letter_code
_entity_poly.pdbx_strand_id
1 'polypeptide(L)'
;MYARTKYEGCVKCLSSGLVAANISGKAKVAYQIQRNNALEKGLVPPLRPQRTKACHVCGGCGLVERVTTGNCSNISYNGNTFVPRRRCKVVVIGGGIGGFALALALQQRNTQVIVYEKDKSFDERSQGYGLTLQQGARILSKLGYTQSLDQYGINPSQNSSFLPTGELLG
;
A
#
# COMPACT_ATOMS: atom_id res chain seq x y z
N MET A 1 -0.31 2.97 -25.03
CA MET A 1 -0.10 3.91 -23.91
C MET A 1 -0.67 3.28 -22.65
N TYR A 2 0.07 3.25 -21.53
CA TYR A 2 -0.50 2.80 -20.25
C TYR A 2 -1.33 3.93 -19.64
N ALA A 3 -2.53 3.61 -19.14
CA ALA A 3 -3.35 4.57 -18.41
C ALA A 3 -2.53 5.14 -17.22
N ARG A 4 -2.45 6.47 -17.10
CA ARG A 4 -1.73 7.13 -16.01
C ARG A 4 -2.64 7.20 -14.78
N THR A 5 -2.13 6.73 -13.65
CA THR A 5 -2.83 6.82 -12.35
C THR A 5 -2.79 8.25 -11.80
N LYS A 6 -3.80 8.62 -10.99
CA LYS A 6 -3.84 9.90 -10.26
C LYS A 6 -2.67 10.05 -9.27
N TYR A 7 -2.20 8.94 -8.72
CA TYR A 7 -1.09 8.88 -7.77
C TYR A 7 0.15 8.26 -8.38
N GLU A 8 1.32 8.65 -7.88
CA GLU A 8 2.61 8.07 -8.24
C GLU A 8 3.49 7.80 -7.02
N GLY A 9 4.50 6.94 -7.23
CA GLY A 9 5.45 6.56 -6.20
C GLY A 9 6.22 7.75 -5.61
N CYS A 10 6.26 7.85 -4.28
CA CYS A 10 7.03 8.88 -3.59
C CYS A 10 8.54 8.62 -3.75
N VAL A 11 9.25 9.56 -4.39
CA VAL A 11 10.70 9.45 -4.63
C VAL A 11 11.48 9.40 -3.32
N LYS A 12 11.08 10.19 -2.31
CA LYS A 12 11.81 10.30 -1.04
C LYS A 12 11.96 8.98 -0.29
N CYS A 13 10.91 8.16 -0.30
CA CYS A 13 10.91 6.85 0.34
C CYS A 13 10.99 5.70 -0.66
N LEU A 14 11.26 5.99 -1.94
CA LEU A 14 11.29 5.00 -3.02
C LEU A 14 10.03 4.12 -3.04
N SER A 15 8.87 4.75 -2.87
CA SER A 15 7.55 4.13 -2.81
C SER A 15 7.30 3.12 -1.69
N SER A 16 8.20 3.03 -0.69
CA SER A 16 8.05 2.14 0.47
C SER A 16 7.16 2.72 1.56
N GLY A 17 6.97 4.04 1.57
CA GLY A 17 6.33 4.76 2.68
C GLY A 17 7.22 4.91 3.91
N LEU A 18 8.40 4.30 3.93
CA LEU A 18 9.30 4.28 5.08
C LEU A 18 10.63 4.96 4.75
N VAL A 19 11.21 5.64 5.72
CA VAL A 19 12.57 6.20 5.64
C VAL A 19 13.38 5.72 6.82
N ALA A 20 14.70 5.60 6.63
CA ALA A 20 15.62 5.23 7.71
C ALA A 20 15.46 6.20 8.89
N ALA A 21 15.49 5.64 10.10
CA ALA A 21 15.38 6.36 11.35
C ALA A 21 16.56 6.03 12.26
N ASN A 22 16.95 7.01 13.08
CA ASN A 22 17.95 6.79 14.10
C ASN A 22 17.48 5.72 15.09
N ILE A 23 18.35 4.73 15.33
CA ILE A 23 18.17 3.71 16.37
C ILE A 23 18.23 4.41 17.73
N SER A 24 17.37 4.01 18.67
CA SER A 24 17.38 4.59 20.02
C SER A 24 18.73 4.29 20.72
N GLY A 25 19.15 5.18 21.63
CA GLY A 25 20.36 4.95 22.43
C GLY A 25 20.31 3.59 23.14
N LYS A 26 19.17 3.25 23.75
CA LYS A 26 18.93 1.94 24.38
C LYS A 26 19.16 0.77 23.43
N ALA A 27 18.61 0.82 22.21
CA ALA A 27 18.78 -0.25 21.23
C ALA A 27 20.23 -0.34 20.69
N LYS A 28 20.95 0.78 20.59
CA LYS A 28 22.38 0.78 20.24
C LYS A 28 23.22 0.08 21.33
N VAL A 29 22.99 0.42 22.60
CA VAL A 29 23.69 -0.18 23.73
C VAL A 29 23.39 -1.69 23.83
N ALA A 30 22.12 -2.08 23.75
CA ALA A 30 21.72 -3.48 23.76
C ALA A 30 22.37 -4.29 22.63
N TYR A 31 22.42 -3.72 21.41
CA TYR A 31 23.12 -4.34 20.29
C TYR A 31 24.62 -4.52 20.53
N GLN A 32 25.30 -3.51 21.10
CA GLN A 32 26.74 -3.61 21.38
C GLN A 32 27.03 -4.73 22.40
N ILE A 33 26.24 -4.83 23.47
CA ILE A 33 26.37 -5.89 24.48
C ILE A 33 26.20 -7.27 23.83
N GLN A 34 25.12 -7.47 23.06
CA GLN A 34 24.87 -8.75 22.39
C GLN A 34 25.95 -9.11 21.37
N ARG A 35 26.44 -8.11 20.62
CA ARG A 35 27.51 -8.30 19.63
C ARG A 35 28.81 -8.73 20.30
N ASN A 36 29.21 -8.06 21.39
CA ASN A 36 30.44 -8.38 22.10
C ASN A 36 30.35 -9.77 22.75
N ASN A 37 29.22 -10.09 23.40
CA ASN A 37 28.98 -11.44 23.95
C ASN A 37 29.03 -12.55 22.89
N ALA A 38 28.52 -12.28 21.67
CA ALA A 38 28.60 -13.24 20.57
C ALA A 38 30.04 -13.46 20.12
N LEU A 39 30.82 -12.38 19.98
CA LEU A 39 32.23 -12.44 19.62
C LEU A 39 33.07 -13.19 20.66
N GLU A 40 32.86 -12.93 21.95
CA GLU A 40 33.53 -13.65 23.05
C GLU A 40 33.24 -15.15 23.05
N LYS A 41 32.04 -15.55 22.63
CA LYS A 41 31.63 -16.95 22.52
C LYS A 41 31.98 -17.60 21.16
N GLY A 42 32.67 -16.88 20.27
CA GLY A 42 32.97 -17.36 18.91
C GLY A 42 31.73 -17.57 18.03
N LEU A 43 30.60 -16.91 18.36
CA LEU A 43 29.34 -16.99 17.62
C LEU A 43 29.23 -15.87 16.59
N VAL A 44 28.41 -16.10 15.56
CA VAL A 44 28.07 -15.08 14.56
C VAL A 44 27.33 -13.92 15.25
N PRO A 45 27.81 -12.66 15.12
CA PRO A 45 27.15 -11.53 15.76
C PRO A 45 25.77 -11.24 15.16
N PRO A 46 24.82 -10.70 15.95
CA PRO A 46 23.49 -10.39 15.45
C PRO A 46 23.54 -9.30 14.37
N LEU A 47 22.52 -9.30 13.51
CA LEU A 47 22.33 -8.24 12.52
C LEU A 47 22.12 -6.90 13.23
N ARG A 48 22.71 -5.84 12.67
CA ARG A 48 22.55 -4.49 13.20
C ARG A 48 21.07 -4.11 13.19
N PRO A 49 20.48 -3.66 14.30
CA PRO A 49 19.08 -3.27 14.33
C PRO A 49 18.85 -2.13 13.35
N GLN A 50 17.88 -2.29 12.46
CA GLN A 50 17.44 -1.23 11.56
C GLN A 50 16.15 -0.63 12.09
N ARG A 51 16.03 0.70 12.06
CA ARG A 51 14.80 1.38 12.43
C ARG A 51 14.32 2.21 11.26
N THR A 52 13.02 2.14 10.99
CA THR A 52 12.36 2.94 9.97
C THR A 52 11.28 3.80 10.62
N LYS A 53 10.93 4.90 9.97
CA LYS A 53 9.79 5.74 10.34
C LYS A 53 8.96 6.07 9.11
N ALA A 54 7.70 6.44 9.32
CA ALA A 54 6.85 6.94 8.25
C ALA A 54 7.53 8.12 7.51
N CYS A 55 7.49 8.08 6.19
CA CYS A 55 7.98 9.17 5.36
C CYS A 55 7.07 10.38 5.52
N HIS A 56 7.62 11.50 5.98
CA HIS A 56 6.84 12.73 6.21
C HIS A 56 6.32 13.37 4.93
N VAL A 57 6.92 13.10 3.76
CA VAL A 57 6.44 13.66 2.47
C VAL A 57 5.14 13.00 2.01
N CYS A 58 5.01 11.69 2.21
CA CYS A 58 3.81 10.96 1.81
C CYS A 58 2.98 10.46 3.00
N GLY A 59 3.21 10.98 4.21
CA GLY A 59 2.55 10.49 5.43
C GLY A 59 2.65 8.98 5.67
N GLY A 60 3.70 8.34 5.15
CA GLY A 60 3.89 6.89 5.28
C GLY A 60 3.18 5.99 4.26
N CYS A 61 2.43 6.52 3.27
CA CYS A 61 1.73 5.67 2.29
C CYS A 61 2.60 5.21 1.10
N GLY A 62 3.69 5.93 0.83
CA GLY A 62 4.59 5.64 -0.30
C GLY A 62 4.11 6.20 -1.64
N LEU A 63 3.01 6.94 -1.66
CA LEU A 63 2.44 7.57 -2.86
C LEU A 63 2.29 9.08 -2.66
N VAL A 64 2.33 9.83 -3.74
CA VAL A 64 2.00 11.26 -3.79
C VAL A 64 1.01 11.50 -4.92
N GLU A 65 0.12 12.47 -4.76
CA GLU A 65 -0.78 12.88 -5.83
C GLU A 65 0.04 13.56 -6.93
N ARG A 66 -0.24 13.22 -8.19
CA ARG A 66 0.48 13.79 -9.31
C ARG A 66 -0.01 15.22 -9.55
N VAL A 67 0.86 16.20 -9.36
CA VAL A 67 0.57 17.61 -9.66
C VAL A 67 0.32 17.73 -11.16
N THR A 68 -0.93 17.97 -11.56
CA THR A 68 -1.35 18.08 -12.95
C THR A 68 -1.23 19.54 -13.39
N THR A 69 -0.02 20.03 -13.61
CA THR A 69 0.15 21.34 -14.27
C THR A 69 0.02 21.16 -15.79
N GLY A 70 -1.23 21.20 -16.29
CA GLY A 70 -1.59 21.47 -17.68
C GLY A 70 -1.39 20.34 -18.71
N ASN A 71 -2.38 20.21 -19.61
CA ASN A 71 -2.44 19.42 -20.86
C ASN A 71 -1.59 18.13 -20.94
N CYS A 72 -2.27 17.01 -20.73
CA CYS A 72 -1.77 15.63 -20.73
C CYS A 72 -1.25 15.08 -22.09
N SER A 73 -0.98 15.91 -23.09
CA SER A 73 -0.60 15.41 -24.42
C SER A 73 0.90 15.23 -24.65
N ASN A 74 1.80 15.89 -23.90
CA ASN A 74 3.25 15.72 -24.07
C ASN A 74 4.06 16.05 -22.80
N ILE A 75 3.94 15.22 -21.75
CA ILE A 75 4.82 15.37 -20.57
C ILE A 75 6.06 14.50 -20.74
N SER A 76 7.18 15.19 -21.02
CA SER A 76 8.55 14.70 -20.86
C SER A 76 8.77 14.24 -19.42
N TYR A 77 9.42 13.09 -19.24
CA TYR A 77 9.81 12.58 -17.93
C TYR A 77 10.81 13.56 -17.28
N ASN A 78 10.32 14.54 -16.54
CA ASN A 78 11.16 15.30 -15.62
C ASN A 78 11.72 14.28 -14.63
N GLY A 79 13.05 14.21 -14.46
CA GLY A 79 13.81 13.13 -13.77
C GLY A 79 13.46 12.85 -12.29
N ASN A 80 12.33 13.34 -11.79
CA ASN A 80 11.78 13.14 -10.44
C ASN A 80 10.68 12.07 -10.38
N THR A 81 10.54 11.19 -11.37
CA THR A 81 9.61 10.06 -11.28
C THR A 81 10.32 8.82 -10.72
N PHE A 82 9.74 8.16 -9.72
CA PHE A 82 10.27 6.89 -9.22
C PHE A 82 10.27 5.85 -10.34
N VAL A 83 11.44 5.36 -10.76
CA VAL A 83 11.55 4.23 -11.68
C VAL A 83 12.11 3.05 -10.90
N PRO A 84 11.46 1.86 -10.92
CA PRO A 84 12.01 0.67 -10.31
C PRO A 84 13.40 0.38 -10.87
N ARG A 85 14.36 0.02 -10.01
CA ARG A 85 15.74 -0.31 -10.45
C ARG A 85 15.81 -1.43 -11.48
N ARG A 86 14.82 -2.32 -11.49
CA ARG A 86 14.66 -3.37 -12.50
C ARG A 86 13.32 -3.18 -13.20
N ARG A 87 13.33 -3.13 -14.53
CA ARG A 87 12.12 -3.18 -15.34
C ARG A 87 11.61 -4.61 -15.41
N CYS A 88 10.98 -5.06 -14.32
CA CYS A 88 10.28 -6.34 -14.29
C CYS A 88 8.85 -6.16 -14.81
N LYS A 89 8.42 -7.05 -15.70
CA LYS A 89 7.00 -7.19 -16.05
C LYS A 89 6.37 -8.16 -15.07
N VAL A 90 5.29 -7.74 -14.42
CA VAL A 90 4.53 -8.57 -13.47
C VAL A 90 3.24 -9.03 -14.14
N VAL A 91 2.92 -10.30 -13.99
CA VAL A 91 1.63 -10.85 -14.40
C VAL A 91 0.84 -11.20 -13.14
N VAL A 92 -0.39 -10.71 -13.05
CA VAL A 92 -1.34 -11.02 -11.98
C VAL A 92 -2.42 -11.92 -12.57
N ILE A 93 -2.64 -13.08 -11.97
CA ILE A 93 -3.70 -14.01 -12.36
C ILE A 93 -4.85 -13.85 -11.36
N GLY A 94 -6.02 -13.47 -11.86
CA GLY A 94 -7.20 -13.08 -11.10
C GLY A 94 -7.40 -11.56 -11.05
N GLY A 95 -8.50 -11.09 -11.64
CA GLY A 95 -9.01 -9.72 -11.63
C GLY A 95 -10.04 -9.46 -10.53
N GLY A 96 -9.89 -10.09 -9.37
CA GLY A 96 -10.68 -9.74 -8.18
C GLY A 96 -10.18 -8.46 -7.50
N ILE A 97 -10.81 -8.08 -6.38
CA ILE A 97 -10.45 -6.88 -5.58
C ILE A 97 -8.94 -6.88 -5.24
N GLY A 98 -8.39 -8.01 -4.78
CA GLY A 98 -6.97 -8.12 -4.44
C GLY A 98 -6.04 -8.04 -5.65
N GLY A 99 -6.44 -8.64 -6.77
CA GLY A 99 -5.65 -8.64 -8.01
C GLY A 99 -5.55 -7.26 -8.63
N PHE A 100 -6.69 -6.55 -8.74
CA PHE A 100 -6.69 -5.17 -9.21
C PHE A 100 -6.02 -4.20 -8.23
N ALA A 101 -6.20 -4.38 -6.91
CA ALA A 101 -5.49 -3.58 -5.92
C ALA A 101 -3.97 -3.73 -6.04
N LEU A 102 -3.48 -4.97 -6.24
CA LEU A 102 -2.07 -5.24 -6.48
C LEU A 102 -1.59 -4.62 -7.79
N ALA A 103 -2.34 -4.81 -8.88
CA ALA A 103 -1.98 -4.27 -10.19
C ALA A 103 -1.89 -2.74 -10.15
N LEU A 104 -2.86 -2.08 -9.52
CA LEU A 104 -2.81 -0.64 -9.34
C LEU A 104 -1.61 -0.22 -8.49
N ALA A 105 -1.35 -0.89 -7.36
CA ALA A 105 -0.22 -0.58 -6.50
C ALA A 105 1.12 -0.69 -7.25
N LEU A 106 1.25 -1.67 -8.15
CA LEU A 106 2.42 -1.85 -9.03
C LEU A 106 2.51 -0.74 -10.08
N GLN A 107 1.38 -0.39 -10.71
CA GLN A 107 1.31 0.66 -11.72
C GLN A 107 1.66 2.04 -11.14
N GLN A 108 1.14 2.38 -9.96
CA GLN A 108 1.49 3.61 -9.23
C GLN A 108 2.99 3.70 -8.92
N ARG A 109 3.67 2.56 -8.83
CA ARG A 109 5.12 2.43 -8.61
C ARG A 109 5.92 2.29 -9.92
N ASN A 110 5.30 2.60 -11.06
CA ASN A 110 5.91 2.52 -12.39
C ASN A 110 6.44 1.12 -12.77
N THR A 111 5.79 0.07 -12.25
CA THR A 111 6.04 -1.32 -12.66
C THR A 111 5.03 -1.72 -13.74
N GLN A 112 5.52 -2.35 -14.81
CA GLN A 112 4.65 -2.88 -15.85
C GLN A 112 3.89 -4.09 -15.31
N VAL A 113 2.56 -4.04 -15.37
CA VAL A 113 1.69 -5.12 -14.89
C VAL A 113 0.65 -5.48 -15.93
N ILE A 114 0.34 -6.77 -16.04
CA ILE A 114 -0.75 -7.33 -16.84
C ILE A 114 -1.62 -8.17 -15.91
N VAL A 115 -2.94 -8.00 -15.98
CA VAL A 115 -3.91 -8.80 -15.23
C VAL A 115 -4.62 -9.74 -16.20
N TYR A 116 -4.68 -11.02 -15.87
CA TYR A 116 -5.54 -11.99 -16.54
C TYR A 116 -6.68 -12.37 -15.60
N GLU A 117 -7.91 -12.28 -16.08
CA GLU A 117 -9.10 -12.79 -15.39
C GLU A 117 -9.73 -13.88 -16.26
N LYS A 118 -10.33 -14.88 -15.61
CA LYS A 118 -11.03 -15.97 -16.30
C LYS A 118 -12.34 -15.47 -16.89
N ASP A 119 -13.06 -14.62 -16.16
CA ASP A 119 -14.29 -14.00 -16.63
C ASP A 119 -13.99 -12.97 -17.74
N LYS A 120 -14.77 -13.03 -18.81
CA LYS A 120 -14.75 -12.13 -19.98
C LYS A 120 -15.26 -10.74 -19.64
N SER A 121 -16.15 -10.63 -18.66
CA SER A 121 -16.76 -9.36 -18.26
C SER A 121 -17.08 -9.34 -16.77
N PHE A 122 -17.28 -8.15 -16.21
CA PHE A 122 -17.64 -7.96 -14.82
C PHE A 122 -18.97 -8.65 -14.46
N ASP A 123 -19.92 -8.70 -15.39
CA ASP A 123 -21.27 -9.23 -15.14
C ASP A 123 -21.39 -10.75 -15.38
N GLU A 124 -20.28 -11.44 -15.67
CA GLU A 124 -20.31 -12.88 -15.96
C GLU A 124 -20.64 -13.73 -14.74
N ARG A 125 -20.32 -13.24 -13.53
CA ARG A 125 -20.72 -13.87 -12.27
C ARG A 125 -21.61 -12.94 -11.47
N SER A 126 -22.54 -13.55 -10.74
CA SER A 126 -23.35 -12.83 -9.74
C SER A 126 -22.41 -12.12 -8.75
N GLN A 127 -22.53 -10.80 -8.68
CA GLN A 127 -21.79 -10.01 -7.70
C GLN A 127 -22.31 -10.34 -6.30
N GLY A 128 -21.38 -10.52 -5.36
CA GLY A 128 -21.72 -10.81 -3.96
C GLY A 128 -22.37 -9.63 -3.26
N TYR A 129 -22.71 -9.82 -1.98
CA TYR A 129 -23.22 -8.77 -1.12
C TYR A 129 -22.11 -7.81 -0.64
N GLY A 130 -22.48 -6.71 0.01
CA GLY A 130 -21.55 -5.71 0.54
C GLY A 130 -20.53 -6.32 1.50
N LEU A 131 -19.25 -5.94 1.33
CA LEU A 131 -18.16 -6.40 2.20
C LEU A 131 -17.88 -5.38 3.29
N THR A 132 -17.86 -5.83 4.55
CA THR A 132 -17.39 -5.00 5.67
C THR A 132 -15.88 -4.84 5.60
N LEU A 133 -15.41 -3.65 5.21
CA LEU A 133 -14.00 -3.35 5.05
C LEU A 133 -13.33 -2.95 6.38
N GLN A 134 -13.04 -3.93 7.25
CA GLN A 134 -12.40 -3.65 8.54
C GLN A 134 -11.01 -3.00 8.38
N GLN A 135 -10.02 -3.73 7.84
CA GLN A 135 -8.69 -3.17 7.56
C GLN A 135 -8.54 -2.72 6.10
N GLY A 136 -9.43 -3.19 5.21
CA GLY A 136 -9.39 -2.91 3.78
C GLY A 136 -9.54 -1.42 3.45
N ALA A 137 -10.41 -0.71 4.18
CA ALA A 137 -10.64 0.73 3.99
C ALA A 137 -9.33 1.53 4.12
N ARG A 138 -8.53 1.26 5.17
CA ARG A 138 -7.24 1.94 5.38
C ARG A 138 -6.26 1.72 4.24
N ILE A 139 -6.25 0.51 3.65
CA ILE A 139 -5.37 0.19 2.52
C ILE A 139 -5.84 0.90 1.24
N LEU A 140 -7.15 0.89 0.98
CA LEU A 140 -7.74 1.59 -0.16
C LEU A 140 -7.50 3.11 -0.07
N SER A 141 -7.61 3.71 1.12
CA SER A 141 -7.22 5.10 1.35
C SER A 141 -5.74 5.34 1.01
N LYS A 142 -4.84 4.43 1.43
CA LYS A 142 -3.42 4.51 1.08
C LYS A 142 -3.14 4.33 -0.42
N LEU A 143 -4.04 3.68 -1.17
CA LEU A 143 -3.99 3.57 -2.62
C LEU A 143 -4.65 4.76 -3.34
N GLY A 144 -5.25 5.70 -2.61
CA GLY A 144 -5.86 6.91 -3.17
C GLY A 144 -7.36 6.84 -3.40
N TYR A 145 -8.08 5.86 -2.82
CA TYR A 145 -9.53 5.68 -2.98
C TYR A 145 -10.36 6.21 -1.81
N THR A 146 -9.82 7.10 -0.98
CA THR A 146 -10.59 7.65 0.15
C THR A 146 -11.92 8.26 -0.31
N GLN A 147 -11.91 9.06 -1.37
CA GLN A 147 -13.15 9.68 -1.91
C GLN A 147 -14.16 8.64 -2.41
N SER A 148 -13.70 7.57 -3.07
CA SER A 148 -14.57 6.50 -3.54
C SER A 148 -15.18 5.69 -2.40
N LEU A 149 -14.43 5.50 -1.29
CA LEU A 149 -14.96 4.83 -0.11
C LEU A 149 -16.12 5.63 0.50
N ASP A 150 -16.01 6.95 0.56
CA ASP A 150 -17.08 7.80 1.09
C ASP A 150 -18.29 7.87 0.16
N GLN A 151 -18.06 7.84 -1.16
CA GLN A 151 -19.12 7.93 -2.17
C GLN A 151 -19.93 6.63 -2.32
N TYR A 152 -19.26 5.47 -2.31
CA TYR A 152 -19.87 4.17 -2.60
C TYR A 152 -20.01 3.26 -1.37
N GLY A 153 -19.32 3.58 -0.28
CA GLY A 153 -19.38 2.83 0.97
C GLY A 153 -20.50 3.32 1.89
N ILE A 154 -20.88 2.44 2.82
CA ILE A 154 -21.79 2.78 3.92
C ILE A 154 -20.99 2.64 5.22
N ASN A 155 -20.96 3.70 6.03
CA ASN A 155 -20.37 3.67 7.36
C ASN A 155 -21.47 3.30 8.38
N PRO A 156 -21.48 2.08 8.94
CA PRO A 156 -22.47 1.73 9.96
C PRO A 156 -22.25 2.58 11.20
N SER A 157 -23.29 3.27 11.66
CA SER A 157 -23.25 4.12 12.87
C SER A 157 -23.35 3.31 14.16
N GLN A 158 -24.02 2.15 14.11
CA GLN A 158 -24.23 1.25 15.23
C GLN A 158 -24.47 -0.18 14.73
N ASN A 159 -24.17 -1.15 15.58
CA ASN A 159 -24.56 -2.54 15.39
C ASN A 159 -25.65 -2.86 16.42
N SER A 160 -26.74 -3.46 15.97
CA SER A 160 -27.89 -3.80 16.81
C SER A 160 -28.22 -5.27 16.66
N SER A 161 -28.44 -5.94 17.79
CA SER A 161 -28.92 -7.32 17.83
C SER A 161 -30.40 -7.32 18.23
N PHE A 162 -31.19 -8.25 17.72
CA PHE A 162 -32.62 -8.31 18.02
C PHE A 162 -32.98 -9.70 18.55
N LEU A 163 -33.86 -9.76 19.55
CA LEU A 163 -34.52 -11.00 19.98
C LEU A 163 -35.47 -11.51 18.87
N PRO A 164 -35.85 -12.79 18.87
CA PRO A 164 -36.87 -13.30 17.95
C PRO A 164 -38.23 -12.58 18.06
N THR A 165 -38.49 -11.92 19.20
CA THR A 165 -39.65 -11.07 19.45
C THR A 165 -39.59 -9.72 18.72
N GLY A 166 -38.45 -9.36 18.15
CA GLY A 166 -38.18 -8.06 17.53
C GLY A 166 -37.66 -6.99 18.50
N GLU A 167 -37.51 -7.32 19.79
CA GLU A 167 -36.95 -6.38 20.78
C GLU A 167 -35.43 -6.25 20.64
N LEU A 168 -34.92 -5.03 20.85
CA LEU A 168 -33.48 -4.74 20.78
C LEU A 168 -32.75 -5.43 21.94
N LEU A 169 -31.72 -6.20 21.59
CA LEU A 169 -30.81 -6.87 22.49
C LEU A 169 -29.64 -5.91 22.72
N GLY A 170 -29.62 -5.32 23.92
CA GLY A 170 -28.63 -4.31 24.35
C GLY A 170 -27.19 -4.80 24.25
#